data_AF-A0AAE0SA22-F1
#
_entry.id   AF-A0AAE0SA22-F1
#
_cell.length_a   1.000
_cell.length_b   1.000
_cell.length_c   1.000
_cell.angle_alpha   90.00
_cell.angle_beta   90.00
_cell.angle_gamma   90.00
#
_symmetry.space_group_name_H-M   'P 1'
#
loop_
_entity.id
_entity.type
_entity.pdbx_description
1 polymer ?
#
loop_
_entity_poly.entity_id
_entity_poly.type
_entity_poly.pdbx_seq_one_letter_code
_entity_poly.pdbx_strand_id
1 'polypeptide(L)'
;MSEEEQEEFYNDNYEEEVEDFDPYIRLDSERSIEDILSEMRDIFINSGYITLCINRSFVWRSALEQFRQENFSPADGFEVIFVDDDGKEEGAIDAGGPKREYFQLMMDHLANCSLFEGPPGRKLLSYDVQANRRNEYFYAGMVIGQSLLYGGPVPCFLSPLLLECLILEPENVTGSRGDIYDSDWLQLLDEATTNFMKPFRFIYIVHAQITINS
;
A
#
# COMPACT_ATOMS: atom_id res chain seq x y z
N MET A 1 20.98 -20.54 0.95
CA MET A 1 20.01 -19.94 1.87
C MET A 1 18.84 -20.88 2.02
N SER A 2 18.76 -21.53 3.17
CA SER A 2 17.57 -22.30 3.58
C SER A 2 16.40 -21.35 3.87
N GLU A 3 15.19 -21.89 3.97
CA GLU A 3 13.99 -21.13 4.36
C GLU A 3 14.13 -20.56 5.78
N GLU A 4 14.80 -21.27 6.69
CA GLU A 4 15.12 -20.81 8.04
C GLU A 4 16.09 -19.61 8.05
N GLU A 5 17.08 -19.59 7.16
CA GLU A 5 18.01 -18.45 7.02
C GLU A 5 17.34 -17.22 6.39
N GLN A 6 16.18 -17.37 5.74
CA GLN A 6 15.38 -16.25 5.23
C GLN A 6 14.47 -15.68 6.31
N GLU A 7 13.86 -16.52 7.16
CA GLU A 7 13.05 -16.07 8.30
C GLU A 7 13.89 -15.29 9.34
N GLU A 8 15.13 -15.73 9.59
CA GLU A 8 16.01 -15.06 10.56
C GLU A 8 16.47 -13.67 10.05
N PHE A 9 16.72 -13.53 8.74
CA PHE A 9 17.03 -12.23 8.13
C PHE A 9 15.83 -11.26 8.07
N TYR A 10 14.60 -11.81 8.00
CA TYR A 10 13.37 -11.02 8.04
C TYR A 10 13.06 -10.48 9.44
N ASN A 11 13.43 -11.21 10.50
CA ASN A 11 13.14 -10.81 11.88
C ASN A 11 14.14 -9.77 12.43
N ASP A 12 15.42 -9.84 12.07
CA ASP A 12 16.45 -8.95 12.65
C ASP A 12 16.38 -7.48 12.20
N ASN A 13 15.61 -7.15 11.16
CA ASN A 13 15.51 -5.78 10.62
C ASN A 13 14.23 -5.01 11.02
N TYR A 14 13.35 -5.61 11.85
CA TYR A 14 12.05 -5.01 12.22
C TYR A 14 11.85 -4.80 13.73
N GLU A 15 12.87 -5.02 14.56
CA GLU A 15 12.83 -4.70 16.00
C GLU A 15 13.43 -3.30 16.31
N GLU A 16 13.07 -2.27 15.53
CA GLU A 16 13.03 -0.93 16.09
C GLU A 16 11.68 -0.77 16.78
N GLU A 17 11.70 -0.60 18.11
CA GLU A 17 10.56 -0.33 18.97
C GLU A 17 9.80 0.91 18.46
N VAL A 18 8.82 0.70 17.58
CA VAL A 18 7.79 1.68 17.28
C VAL A 18 6.90 1.70 18.52
N GLU A 19 6.97 2.78 19.30
CA GLU A 19 6.05 3.04 20.42
C GLU A 19 4.61 2.67 20.01
N ASP A 20 3.91 1.91 20.87
CA ASP A 20 2.53 1.41 20.70
C ASP A 20 1.67 2.33 19.82
N PHE A 21 1.57 1.99 18.53
CA PHE A 21 0.70 2.69 17.60
C PHE A 21 -0.72 2.27 17.93
N ASP A 22 -1.44 3.06 18.74
CA ASP A 22 -2.86 2.84 19.03
C ASP A 22 -3.68 3.05 17.74
N PRO A 23 -4.22 2.00 17.10
CA PRO A 23 -4.98 2.12 15.85
C PRO A 23 -6.33 2.82 16.08
N TYR A 24 -6.72 3.01 17.34
CA TYR A 24 -7.89 3.75 17.78
C TYR A 24 -7.52 5.04 18.51
N ILE A 25 -6.42 5.72 18.13
CA ILE A 25 -6.34 7.17 18.34
C ILE A 25 -7.71 7.69 17.88
N ARG A 26 -8.55 8.03 18.86
CA ARG A 26 -9.73 8.85 18.61
C ARG A 26 -9.15 9.98 17.81
N LEU A 27 -9.58 10.12 16.55
CA LEU A 27 -9.43 11.37 15.84
C LEU A 27 -10.07 12.38 16.77
N ASP A 28 -9.26 12.97 17.65
CA ASP A 28 -9.66 13.96 18.61
C ASP A 28 -10.20 15.04 17.70
N SER A 29 -11.52 15.22 17.72
CA SER A 29 -12.25 15.97 16.70
C SER A 29 -11.89 17.46 16.67
N GLU A 30 -10.86 17.85 17.43
CA GLU A 30 -10.31 19.19 17.56
C GLU A 30 -8.99 19.37 16.78
N ARG A 31 -8.28 18.29 16.40
CA ARG A 31 -7.02 18.40 15.63
C ARG A 31 -7.29 18.39 14.12
N SER A 32 -6.69 19.33 13.40
CA SER A 32 -6.75 19.31 11.93
C SER A 32 -5.77 18.27 11.34
N ILE A 33 -6.07 17.76 10.14
CA ILE A 33 -5.16 16.86 9.40
C ILE A 33 -3.83 17.59 9.15
N GLU A 34 -3.90 18.88 8.88
CA GLU A 34 -2.75 19.74 8.67
C GLU A 34 -1.82 19.79 9.88
N ASP A 35 -2.37 19.85 11.10
CA ASP A 35 -1.60 19.84 12.34
C ASP A 35 -0.92 18.49 12.57
N ILE A 36 -1.63 17.38 12.31
CA ILE A 36 -1.08 16.02 12.42
C ILE A 36 0.06 15.83 11.42
N LEU A 37 -0.15 16.20 10.16
CA LEU A 37 0.87 16.08 9.13
C LEU A 37 2.06 17.01 9.38
N SER A 38 1.84 18.18 10.00
CA SER A 38 2.94 19.07 10.39
C SER A 38 3.78 18.46 11.51
N GLU A 39 3.15 17.93 12.54
CA GLU A 39 3.85 17.24 13.64
C GLU A 39 4.62 16.02 13.13
N MET A 40 3.99 15.20 12.29
CA MET A 40 4.66 14.06 11.64
C MET A 40 5.86 14.52 10.82
N ARG A 41 5.77 15.63 10.07
CA ARG A 41 6.92 16.17 9.35
C ARG A 41 8.05 16.54 10.30
N ASP A 42 7.73 17.19 11.41
CA ASP A 42 8.74 17.60 12.39
C ASP A 42 9.36 16.41 13.13
N ILE A 43 8.67 15.28 13.24
CA ILE A 43 9.19 14.03 13.84
C ILE A 43 10.06 13.27 12.83
N PHE A 44 9.51 13.00 11.64
CA PHE A 44 10.14 12.14 10.64
C PHE A 44 11.26 12.86 9.88
N ILE A 45 11.11 14.15 9.57
CA ILE A 45 12.09 14.93 8.82
C ILE A 45 13.04 15.64 9.80
N ASN A 46 13.90 14.86 10.45
CA ASN A 46 15.01 15.38 11.25
C ASN A 46 16.38 14.87 10.80
N SER A 47 16.42 13.91 9.88
CA SER A 47 17.64 13.42 9.24
C SER A 47 17.93 14.19 7.95
N GLY A 48 18.99 13.84 7.22
CA GLY A 48 19.56 14.65 6.15
C GLY A 48 18.59 15.00 5.01
N TYR A 49 19.09 15.75 4.03
CA TYR A 49 18.32 16.12 2.84
C TYR A 49 19.00 15.54 1.59
N ILE A 50 18.26 14.76 0.81
CA ILE A 50 18.76 14.11 -0.41
C ILE A 50 18.16 14.74 -1.68
N THR A 51 18.81 14.53 -2.82
CA THR A 51 18.27 14.90 -4.13
C THR A 51 17.91 13.64 -4.89
N LEU A 52 16.66 13.54 -5.32
CA LEU A 52 16.18 12.47 -6.18
C LEU A 52 16.25 12.92 -7.65
N CYS A 53 17.13 12.27 -8.42
CA CYS A 53 17.25 12.44 -9.86
C CYS A 53 16.27 11.52 -10.59
N ILE A 54 15.21 12.07 -11.19
CA ILE A 54 14.09 11.29 -11.72
C ILE A 54 13.98 11.45 -13.23
N ASN A 55 13.97 10.34 -13.97
CA ASN A 55 13.60 10.37 -15.38
C ASN A 55 12.07 10.26 -15.52
N ARG A 56 11.43 11.26 -16.16
CA ARG A 56 9.96 11.32 -16.32
C ARG A 56 9.38 10.09 -17.01
N SER A 57 10.09 9.56 -18.02
CA SER A 57 9.65 8.39 -18.79
C SER A 57 9.73 7.09 -17.98
N PHE A 58 10.54 7.08 -16.91
CA PHE A 58 10.82 5.89 -16.10
C PHE A 58 10.73 6.18 -14.59
N VAL A 59 9.74 6.97 -14.18
CA VAL A 59 9.62 7.54 -12.82
C VAL A 59 9.84 6.51 -11.70
N TRP A 60 9.17 5.36 -11.77
CA TRP A 60 9.28 4.29 -10.77
C TRP A 60 10.66 3.63 -10.77
N ARG A 61 11.18 3.32 -11.96
CA ARG A 61 12.48 2.64 -12.10
C ARG A 61 13.61 3.54 -11.58
N SER A 62 13.63 4.81 -11.98
CA SER A 62 14.65 5.78 -11.54
C SER A 62 14.58 6.08 -10.05
N ALA A 63 13.39 6.05 -9.44
CA ALA A 63 13.25 6.19 -7.99
C ALA A 63 13.75 4.94 -7.26
N LEU A 64 13.37 3.75 -7.71
CA LEU A 64 13.84 2.49 -7.13
C LEU A 64 15.36 2.33 -7.19
N GLU A 65 16.00 2.81 -8.25
CA GLU A 65 17.47 2.84 -8.36
C GLU A 65 18.12 3.70 -7.26
N GLN A 66 17.42 4.72 -6.76
CA GLN A 66 17.89 5.59 -5.68
C GLN A 66 17.52 5.05 -4.30
N PHE A 67 16.31 4.50 -4.13
CA PHE A 67 15.85 3.94 -2.85
C PHE A 67 16.65 2.71 -2.39
N ARG A 68 17.37 2.07 -3.31
CA ARG A 68 18.21 0.90 -3.05
C ARG A 68 19.67 1.25 -2.75
N GLN A 69 20.02 2.53 -2.73
CA GLN A 69 21.36 2.96 -2.32
C GLN A 69 21.52 2.79 -0.81
N GLU A 70 22.71 2.40 -0.35
CA GLU A 70 22.97 2.07 1.07
C GLU A 70 22.75 3.25 2.02
N ASN A 71 22.85 4.48 1.52
CA ASN A 71 22.68 5.71 2.28
C ASN A 71 21.28 6.31 2.17
N PHE A 72 20.33 5.63 1.52
CA PHE A 72 18.96 6.10 1.43
C PHE A 72 18.23 5.82 2.75
N SER A 73 17.65 6.88 3.34
CA SER A 73 16.70 6.75 4.44
C SER A 73 15.32 7.25 4.01
N PRO A 74 14.25 6.46 4.22
CA PRO A 74 12.86 6.91 4.01
C PRO A 74 12.46 8.15 4.84
N ALA A 75 13.16 8.39 5.95
CA ALA A 75 12.94 9.51 6.87
C ALA A 75 13.65 10.80 6.42
N ASP A 76 14.61 10.72 5.48
CA ASP A 76 15.29 11.90 4.97
C ASP A 76 14.32 12.82 4.20
N GLY A 77 14.54 14.12 4.38
CA GLY A 77 13.95 15.10 3.48
C GLY A 77 14.49 14.93 2.07
N PHE A 78 13.73 15.31 1.04
CA PHE A 78 14.25 15.25 -0.33
C PHE A 78 13.78 16.36 -1.24
N GLU A 79 14.58 16.67 -2.25
CA GLU A 79 14.20 17.44 -3.44
C GLU A 79 14.15 16.55 -4.67
N VAL A 80 13.42 17.00 -5.70
CA VAL A 80 13.34 16.29 -6.97
C VAL A 80 13.94 17.14 -8.07
N ILE A 81 14.84 16.52 -8.83
CA ILE A 81 15.38 17.07 -10.07
C ILE A 81 15.00 16.08 -11.17
N PHE A 82 14.31 16.57 -12.20
CA PHE A 82 14.04 15.75 -13.37
C PHE A 82 15.24 15.73 -14.29
N VAL A 83 15.59 14.56 -14.80
CA VAL A 83 16.73 14.34 -15.69
C VAL A 83 16.31 13.59 -16.95
N ASP A 84 16.99 13.88 -18.05
CA ASP A 84 16.81 13.16 -19.32
C ASP A 84 17.50 11.78 -19.29
N ASP A 85 17.48 11.08 -20.43
CA ASP A 85 18.10 9.76 -20.57
C ASP A 85 19.65 9.80 -20.43
N ASP A 86 20.27 10.98 -20.62
CA ASP A 86 21.70 11.21 -20.45
C ASP A 86 22.05 11.69 -19.02
N GLY A 87 21.06 11.77 -18.13
CA GLY A 87 21.21 12.22 -16.74
C GLY A 87 21.36 13.74 -16.59
N LYS A 88 21.02 14.51 -17.63
CA LYS A 88 21.11 15.97 -17.61
C LYS A 88 19.80 16.55 -17.09
N GLU A 89 19.91 17.57 -16.24
CA GLU A 89 18.76 18.25 -15.65
C GLU A 89 17.84 18.86 -16.72
N GLU A 90 16.58 18.46 -16.67
CA GLU A 90 15.48 19.05 -17.41
C GLU A 90 15.04 20.29 -16.63
N GLY A 91 15.61 21.46 -16.97
CA GLY A 91 15.41 22.71 -16.24
C GLY A 91 13.95 23.01 -15.86
N ALA A 92 13.74 23.65 -14.72
CA ALA A 92 12.41 23.92 -14.18
C ALA A 92 11.65 24.95 -15.04
N ILE A 93 10.74 24.48 -15.90
CA ILE A 93 9.89 25.36 -16.75
C ILE A 93 8.59 25.74 -16.02
N ASP A 94 8.14 24.93 -15.05
CA ASP A 94 6.77 25.01 -14.55
C ASP A 94 6.64 25.60 -13.13
N ALA A 95 5.59 26.41 -12.93
CA ALA A 95 5.18 27.01 -11.66
C ALA A 95 4.69 26.00 -10.59
N GLY A 96 4.72 24.70 -10.91
CA GLY A 96 4.09 23.62 -10.14
C GLY A 96 4.98 22.88 -9.14
N GLY A 97 6.29 23.16 -9.07
CA GLY A 97 7.24 22.52 -8.16
C GLY A 97 7.56 21.05 -8.55
N PRO A 98 8.82 20.69 -8.84
CA PRO A 98 9.21 19.33 -9.25
C PRO A 98 8.71 18.21 -8.33
N LYS A 99 8.67 18.46 -7.02
CA LYS A 99 8.17 17.49 -6.02
C LYS A 99 6.68 17.16 -6.19
N ARG A 100 5.85 18.15 -6.53
CA ARG A 100 4.40 17.93 -6.74
C ARG A 100 4.15 17.11 -8.00
N GLU A 101 4.89 17.42 -9.08
CA GLU A 101 4.85 16.65 -10.32
C GLU A 101 5.30 15.20 -10.10
N TYR A 102 6.39 15.01 -9.35
CA TYR A 102 6.87 13.68 -8.97
C TYR A 102 5.80 12.82 -8.30
N PHE A 103 5.11 13.35 -7.28
CA PHE A 103 4.07 12.58 -6.61
C PHE A 103 2.88 12.30 -7.51
N GLN A 104 2.52 13.22 -8.42
CA GLN A 104 1.47 12.94 -9.41
C GLN A 104 1.86 11.78 -10.32
N LEU A 105 3.08 11.80 -10.87
CA LEU A 105 3.59 10.72 -11.73
C LEU A 105 3.70 9.38 -10.98
N MET A 106 4.09 9.41 -9.71
CA MET A 106 4.14 8.22 -8.86
C MET A 106 2.76 7.64 -8.58
N MET A 107 1.77 8.47 -8.24
CA MET A 107 0.40 8.01 -8.00
C MET A 107 -0.21 7.42 -9.27
N ASP A 108 0.03 8.06 -10.42
CA ASP A 108 -0.40 7.55 -11.71
C ASP A 108 0.29 6.21 -12.04
N HIS A 109 1.58 6.06 -11.73
CA HIS A 109 2.28 4.78 -11.90
C HIS A 109 1.70 3.68 -10.99
N LEU A 110 1.58 3.95 -9.68
CA LEU A 110 1.11 2.97 -8.70
C LEU A 110 -0.34 2.53 -8.97
N ALA A 111 -1.19 3.45 -9.43
CA ALA A 111 -2.55 3.10 -9.85
C ALA A 111 -2.59 2.09 -11.01
N ASN A 112 -1.54 2.03 -11.84
CA ASN A 112 -1.51 1.22 -13.06
C ASN A 112 -0.48 0.07 -13.04
N CYS A 113 0.35 -0.03 -12.00
CA CYS A 113 1.36 -1.09 -11.91
C CYS A 113 0.76 -2.43 -11.45
N SER A 114 1.57 -3.49 -11.54
CA SER A 114 1.16 -4.86 -11.18
C SER A 114 1.08 -5.11 -9.68
N LEU A 115 1.56 -4.20 -8.82
CA LEU A 115 1.48 -4.34 -7.36
C LEU A 115 0.04 -4.28 -6.83
N PHE A 116 -0.88 -3.76 -7.66
CA PHE A 116 -2.26 -3.54 -7.28
C PHE A 116 -3.23 -4.08 -8.34
N GLU A 117 -4.15 -4.92 -7.91
CA GLU A 117 -5.17 -5.56 -8.75
C GLU A 117 -6.59 -5.10 -8.43
N GLY A 118 -7.51 -5.34 -9.36
CA GLY A 118 -8.89 -4.90 -9.26
C GLY A 118 -9.21 -3.64 -10.10
N PRO A 119 -10.48 -3.22 -10.12
CA PRO A 119 -10.93 -2.11 -10.95
C PRO A 119 -10.44 -0.75 -10.41
N PRO A 120 -10.43 0.30 -11.24
CA PRO A 120 -10.07 1.66 -10.81
C PRO A 120 -10.86 2.11 -9.58
N GLY A 121 -10.17 2.66 -8.57
CA GLY A 121 -10.79 3.12 -7.32
C GLY A 121 -11.19 2.03 -6.34
N ARG A 122 -10.87 0.76 -6.63
CA ARG A 122 -11.09 -0.37 -5.70
C ARG A 122 -9.92 -1.35 -5.68
N LYS A 123 -8.70 -0.86 -5.89
CA LYS A 123 -7.55 -1.75 -5.99
C LYS A 123 -7.15 -2.34 -4.63
N LEU A 124 -6.80 -3.62 -4.65
CA LEU A 124 -6.17 -4.36 -3.55
C LEU A 124 -4.72 -4.68 -3.91
N LEU A 125 -3.93 -5.14 -2.94
CA LEU A 125 -2.61 -5.69 -3.23
C LEU A 125 -2.77 -6.95 -4.07
N SER A 126 -2.00 -7.03 -5.16
CA SER A 126 -1.83 -8.28 -5.88
C SER A 126 -0.85 -9.17 -5.13
N TYR A 127 -0.88 -10.48 -5.39
CA TYR A 127 0.13 -11.40 -4.87
C TYR A 127 1.27 -11.58 -5.89
N ASP A 128 2.40 -10.91 -5.67
CA ASP A 128 3.62 -11.05 -6.48
C ASP A 128 4.85 -11.30 -5.59
N VAL A 129 5.32 -12.55 -5.60
CA VAL A 129 6.49 -13.00 -4.82
C VAL A 129 7.78 -12.27 -5.25
N GLN A 130 7.92 -11.93 -6.53
CA GLN A 130 9.12 -11.23 -7.01
C GLN A 130 9.12 -9.77 -6.58
N ALA A 131 7.97 -9.11 -6.64
CA ALA A 131 7.79 -7.76 -6.11
C ALA A 131 8.08 -7.72 -4.60
N ASN A 132 7.61 -8.71 -3.85
CA ASN A 132 7.91 -8.85 -2.42
C ASN A 132 9.41 -8.98 -2.15
N ARG A 133 10.10 -9.88 -2.87
CA ARG A 133 11.57 -10.05 -2.74
C ARG A 133 12.38 -8.81 -3.09
N ARG A 134 11.82 -7.90 -3.90
CA ARG A 134 12.46 -6.65 -4.32
C ARG A 134 12.03 -5.45 -3.47
N ASN A 135 11.30 -5.69 -2.39
CA ASN A 135 10.73 -4.67 -1.49
C ASN A 135 9.82 -3.66 -2.20
N GLU A 136 9.20 -4.02 -3.33
CA GLU A 136 8.42 -3.06 -4.12
C GLU A 136 7.13 -2.64 -3.42
N TYR A 137 6.50 -3.52 -2.64
CA TYR A 137 5.35 -3.15 -1.78
C TYR A 137 5.75 -2.16 -0.68
N PHE A 138 6.91 -2.35 -0.07
CA PHE A 138 7.45 -1.43 0.92
C PHE A 138 7.68 -0.05 0.29
N TYR A 139 8.36 0.02 -0.86
CA TYR A 139 8.60 1.29 -1.54
C TYR A 139 7.31 1.95 -2.03
N ALA A 140 6.30 1.18 -2.44
CA ALA A 140 4.99 1.72 -2.80
C ALA A 140 4.29 2.35 -1.59
N GLY A 141 4.29 1.66 -0.44
CA GLY A 141 3.77 2.20 0.82
C GLY A 141 4.54 3.44 1.29
N MET A 142 5.87 3.42 1.19
CA MET A 142 6.73 4.55 1.50
C MET A 142 6.40 5.77 0.63
N VAL A 143 6.27 5.61 -0.70
CA VAL A 143 5.92 6.70 -1.61
C VAL A 143 4.51 7.25 -1.34
N ILE A 144 3.55 6.37 -1.00
CA ILE A 144 2.21 6.79 -0.59
C ILE A 144 2.28 7.63 0.70
N GLY A 145 2.98 7.14 1.72
CA GLY A 145 3.17 7.84 2.99
C GLY A 145 3.86 9.19 2.81
N GLN A 146 4.93 9.25 2.01
CA GLN A 146 5.62 10.50 1.69
C GLN A 146 4.70 11.47 0.92
N SER A 147 3.88 10.99 -0.01
CA SER A 147 2.91 11.85 -0.69
C SER A 147 1.96 12.50 0.32
N LEU A 148 1.40 11.72 1.26
CA LEU A 148 0.54 12.27 2.32
C LEU A 148 1.29 13.28 3.20
N LEU A 149 2.50 12.94 3.63
CA LEU A 149 3.34 13.78 4.49
C LEU A 149 3.64 15.15 3.86
N TYR A 150 3.96 15.17 2.57
CA TYR A 150 4.30 16.39 1.83
C TYR A 150 3.07 17.09 1.20
N GLY A 151 1.84 16.63 1.47
CA GLY A 151 0.62 17.22 0.91
C GLY A 151 0.46 17.00 -0.60
N GLY A 152 1.05 15.92 -1.12
CA GLY A 152 0.85 15.42 -2.47
C GLY A 152 -0.51 14.75 -2.67
N PRO A 153 -0.77 14.15 -3.85
CA PRO A 153 -2.03 13.49 -4.13
C PRO A 153 -2.25 12.26 -3.25
N VAL A 154 -3.50 12.09 -2.82
CA VAL A 154 -3.95 10.91 -2.06
C VAL A 154 -4.14 9.70 -2.99
N PRO A 155 -3.91 8.46 -2.50
CA PRO A 155 -3.99 7.26 -3.32
C PRO A 155 -5.44 6.81 -3.57
N CYS A 156 -6.23 7.61 -4.29
CA CYS A 156 -7.66 7.37 -4.58
C CYS A 156 -7.95 6.08 -5.34
N PHE A 157 -6.93 5.38 -5.85
CA PHE A 157 -7.07 4.11 -6.55
C PHE A 157 -7.25 2.91 -5.61
N LEU A 158 -6.86 3.04 -4.33
CA LEU A 158 -6.96 1.98 -3.33
C LEU A 158 -8.42 1.74 -2.93
N SER A 159 -8.74 0.49 -2.61
CA SER A 159 -10.06 0.13 -2.09
C SER A 159 -10.24 0.62 -0.65
N PRO A 160 -11.48 0.92 -0.23
CA PRO A 160 -11.80 1.17 1.17
C PRO A 160 -11.36 0.01 2.07
N LEU A 161 -11.52 -1.23 1.60
CA LEU A 161 -11.10 -2.43 2.33
C LEU A 161 -9.59 -2.44 2.59
N LEU A 162 -8.76 -2.08 1.60
CA LEU A 162 -7.32 -1.99 1.79
C LEU A 162 -6.95 -0.90 2.79
N LEU A 163 -7.62 0.25 2.73
CA LEU A 163 -7.40 1.33 3.68
C LEU A 163 -7.79 0.89 5.10
N GLU A 164 -8.90 0.16 5.26
CA GLU A 164 -9.29 -0.45 6.53
C GLU A 164 -8.22 -1.43 7.03
N CYS A 165 -7.68 -2.32 6.18
CA CYS A 165 -6.59 -3.23 6.55
C CYS A 165 -5.29 -2.53 6.97
N LEU A 166 -5.05 -1.30 6.50
CA LEU A 166 -3.85 -0.53 6.87
C LEU A 166 -4.00 0.20 8.21
N ILE A 167 -5.24 0.43 8.65
CA ILE A 167 -5.56 1.21 9.86
C ILE A 167 -5.97 0.29 11.00
N LEU A 168 -6.68 -0.80 10.69
CA LEU A 168 -7.28 -1.72 11.65
C LEU A 168 -6.49 -3.03 11.72
N GLU A 169 -6.56 -3.68 12.88
CA GLU A 169 -6.08 -5.06 13.01
C GLU A 169 -6.84 -6.01 12.08
N PRO A 170 -6.21 -7.07 11.54
CA PRO A 170 -6.83 -7.98 10.58
C PRO A 170 -8.16 -8.59 11.02
N GLU A 171 -8.33 -8.81 12.32
CA GLU A 171 -9.54 -9.38 12.93
C GLU A 171 -10.74 -8.42 12.88
N ASN A 172 -10.48 -7.12 12.73
CA ASN A 172 -11.48 -6.06 12.73
C ASN A 172 -11.91 -5.64 11.31
N VAL A 173 -11.39 -6.30 10.27
CA VAL A 173 -11.70 -6.02 8.88
C VAL A 173 -12.57 -7.12 8.28
N THR A 174 -13.68 -6.74 7.65
CA THR A 174 -14.60 -7.71 7.02
C THR A 174 -14.58 -7.57 5.50
N GLY A 175 -13.85 -8.47 4.83
CA GLY A 175 -13.86 -8.55 3.36
C GLY A 175 -15.17 -9.14 2.82
N SER A 176 -15.56 -8.72 1.61
CA SER A 176 -16.72 -9.27 0.91
C SER A 176 -16.30 -10.05 -0.33
N ARG A 177 -17.22 -10.86 -0.89
CA ARG A 177 -17.01 -11.53 -2.18
C ARG A 177 -16.65 -10.54 -3.30
N GLY A 178 -17.18 -9.31 -3.24
CA GLY A 178 -16.92 -8.27 -4.25
C GLY A 178 -15.49 -7.72 -4.23
N ASP A 179 -14.72 -8.08 -3.21
CA ASP A 179 -13.33 -7.66 -3.04
C ASP A 179 -12.36 -8.76 -3.51
N ILE A 180 -12.86 -9.89 -4.04
CA ILE A 180 -12.04 -10.95 -4.60
C ILE A 180 -12.07 -10.82 -6.12
N TYR A 181 -10.90 -10.54 -6.71
CA TYR A 181 -10.78 -10.27 -8.14
C TYR A 181 -10.26 -11.47 -8.95
N ASP A 182 -9.66 -12.44 -8.27
CA ASP A 182 -9.21 -13.67 -8.89
C ASP A 182 -10.39 -14.63 -9.14
N SER A 183 -10.58 -14.98 -10.41
CA SER A 183 -11.68 -15.84 -10.85
C SER A 183 -11.59 -17.26 -10.32
N ASP A 184 -10.38 -17.80 -10.15
CA ASP A 184 -10.14 -19.15 -9.66
C ASP A 184 -10.46 -19.20 -8.16
N TRP A 185 -10.08 -18.17 -7.40
CA TRP A 185 -10.48 -18.03 -6.00
C TRP A 185 -11.98 -17.83 -5.83
N LEU A 186 -12.62 -17.03 -6.70
CA LEU A 186 -14.08 -16.87 -6.71
C LEU A 186 -14.79 -18.20 -6.99
N GLN A 187 -14.27 -18.99 -7.93
CA GLN A 187 -14.78 -20.31 -8.26
C GLN A 187 -14.57 -21.29 -7.10
N LEU A 188 -13.39 -21.31 -6.48
CA LEU A 188 -13.11 -22.13 -5.30
C LEU A 188 -14.02 -21.76 -4.13
N LEU A 189 -14.29 -20.48 -3.92
CA LEU A 189 -15.26 -20.02 -2.91
C LEU A 189 -16.68 -20.44 -3.26
N ASP A 190 -17.07 -20.35 -4.52
CA ASP A 190 -18.38 -20.86 -4.96
C ASP A 190 -18.48 -22.36 -4.74
N GLU A 191 -17.44 -23.12 -5.06
CA GLU A 191 -17.38 -24.56 -4.85
C GLU A 191 -17.36 -24.91 -3.36
N ALA A 192 -16.58 -24.20 -2.55
CA ALA A 192 -16.49 -24.41 -1.11
C ALA A 192 -17.80 -24.04 -0.42
N THR A 193 -18.37 -22.86 -0.68
CA THR A 193 -19.68 -22.47 -0.12
C THR A 193 -20.78 -23.41 -0.60
N THR A 194 -20.77 -23.81 -1.87
CA THR A 194 -21.72 -24.76 -2.42
C THR A 194 -21.55 -26.16 -1.82
N ASN A 195 -20.33 -26.66 -1.65
CA ASN A 195 -20.07 -28.03 -1.16
C ASN A 195 -20.11 -28.16 0.37
N PHE A 196 -19.66 -27.14 1.13
CA PHE A 196 -19.81 -27.09 2.59
C PHE A 196 -21.23 -26.78 3.02
N MET A 197 -21.98 -25.90 2.33
CA MET A 197 -23.36 -25.57 2.71
C MET A 197 -24.41 -26.52 2.14
N LYS A 198 -24.10 -27.34 1.12
CA LYS A 198 -25.02 -28.38 0.60
C LYS A 198 -25.54 -29.33 1.70
N PRO A 199 -24.71 -29.92 2.58
CA PRO A 199 -25.17 -30.75 3.69
C PRO A 199 -26.07 -29.97 4.66
N PHE A 200 -25.70 -28.74 5.04
CA PHE A 200 -26.49 -27.92 5.95
C PHE A 200 -27.83 -27.49 5.36
N ARG A 201 -27.86 -27.14 4.07
CA ARG A 201 -29.08 -26.81 3.34
C ARG A 201 -29.97 -28.03 3.16
N PHE A 202 -29.41 -29.21 2.97
CA PHE A 202 -30.14 -30.48 2.95
C PHE A 202 -30.74 -30.81 4.32
N ILE A 203 -29.97 -30.69 5.41
CA ILE A 203 -30.45 -30.88 6.78
C ILE A 203 -31.55 -29.86 7.12
N TYR A 204 -31.39 -28.59 6.76
CA TYR A 204 -32.38 -27.55 6.97
C TYR A 204 -33.68 -27.83 6.21
N ILE A 205 -33.60 -28.24 4.94
CA ILE A 205 -34.78 -28.62 4.14
C ILE A 205 -35.48 -29.84 4.74
N VAL A 206 -34.73 -30.89 5.10
CA VAL A 206 -35.30 -32.09 5.73
C VAL A 206 -35.97 -31.75 7.05
N HIS A 207 -35.34 -30.91 7.88
CA HIS A 207 -35.91 -30.48 9.16
C HIS A 207 -37.18 -29.64 8.95
N ALA A 208 -37.17 -28.68 8.02
CA ALA A 208 -38.34 -27.87 7.67
C ALA A 208 -39.50 -28.70 7.12
N GLN A 209 -39.22 -29.73 6.30
CA GLN A 209 -40.25 -30.64 5.77
C GLN A 209 -40.88 -31.51 6.87
N ILE A 210 -40.10 -31.92 7.87
CA ILE A 210 -40.60 -32.71 9.00
C ILE A 210 -41.49 -31.84 9.89
N THR A 211 -41.09 -30.60 10.20
CA THR A 211 -41.87 -29.68 11.04
C THR A 211 -43.18 -29.23 10.40
N ILE A 212 -43.28 -29.19 9.07
CA ILE A 212 -44.53 -28.82 8.37
C ILE A 212 -45.52 -30.00 8.30
N ASN A 213 -45.05 -31.25 8.44
CA ASN A 213 -45.88 -32.45 8.35
C ASN A 213 -46.12 -33.16 9.70
N SER A 214 -45.68 -32.56 10.81
CA SER A 214 -45.95 -32.97 12.19
C SER A 214 -46.96 -32.04 12.85
#